data_AF-A0A7L5YTA0-F1
#
_entry.id   AF-A0A7L5YTA0-F1
#
_cell.length_a   1.000
_cell.length_b   1.000
_cell.length_c   1.000
_cell.angle_alpha   90.00
_cell.angle_beta   90.00
_cell.angle_gamma   90.00
#
_symmetry.space_group_name_H-M   'P 1'
#
loop_
_entity.id
_entity.type
_entity.pdbx_description
1 polymer ?
#
loop_
_entity_poly.entity_id
_entity_poly.type
_entity_poly.pdbx_seq_one_letter_code
_entity_poly.pdbx_strand_id
1 'polypeptide(L)' 'MLYEQELEVRQGIWIDKEWLKNAGLSGRLSVLVQPGEIRILPAREASQPVGTAAGWAVFQALGDDAAPVNCPMRP' A
#
# COMPACT_ATOMS: atom_id res chain seq x y z
N MET A 1 3.99 17.34 -13.92
CA MET A 1 5.25 17.56 -13.18
C MET A 1 5.02 17.02 -11.78
N LEU A 2 5.48 15.81 -11.50
CA LEU A 2 5.41 15.22 -10.17
C LEU A 2 6.69 15.62 -9.45
N TYR A 3 6.56 16.37 -8.37
CA TYR A 3 7.67 16.83 -7.56
C TYR A 3 8.24 15.62 -6.81
N GLU A 4 9.40 15.11 -7.25
CA GLU A 4 10.21 14.23 -6.41
C GLU A 4 10.70 15.07 -5.23
N GLN A 5 10.04 14.91 -4.08
CA GLN A 5 10.57 15.41 -2.82
C GLN A 5 11.79 14.55 -2.50
N GLU A 6 12.96 15.01 -2.97
CA GLU A 6 14.25 14.51 -2.53
C GLU A 6 14.37 14.84 -1.04
N LEU A 7 14.01 13.86 -0.20
CA LEU A 7 14.26 13.93 1.23
C LEU A 7 15.78 14.11 1.39
N GLU A 8 16.22 15.21 1.99
CA GLU A 8 17.64 15.50 2.21
C GLU A 8 18.25 14.36 3.06
N VAL A 9 18.84 13.35 2.40
CA VAL A 9 19.41 12.16 3.06
C VAL A 9 20.71 12.57 3.72
N ARG A 10 20.64 13.01 4.98
CA ARG A 10 21.82 13.45 5.74
C ARG A 10 22.77 12.31 6.08
N GLN A 11 22.27 11.07 6.18
CA GLN A 11 23.05 9.84 6.37
C GLN A 11 22.29 8.67 5.75
N GLY A 12 22.83 8.10 4.68
CA GLY A 12 22.24 6.97 3.96
C GLY A 12 23.27 5.88 3.69
N ILE A 13 22.82 4.63 3.63
CA ILE A 13 23.65 3.50 3.20
C ILE A 13 23.31 3.24 1.73
N TRP A 14 24.31 3.34 0.87
CA TRP A 14 24.17 2.99 -0.53
C TRP A 14 24.22 1.48 -0.68
N ILE A 15 23.17 0.91 -1.28
CA ILE A 15 23.08 -0.51 -1.60
C ILE A 15 23.10 -0.63 -3.12
N ASP A 16 23.97 -1.50 -3.62
CA ASP A 16 24.06 -1.77 -5.05
C ASP A 16 22.75 -2.37 -5.59
N LYS A 17 22.33 -1.91 -6.76
CA LYS A 17 21.07 -2.32 -7.38
C LYS A 17 21.10 -3.79 -7.82
N GLU A 18 22.23 -4.29 -8.33
CA GLU A 18 22.36 -5.69 -8.73
C GLU A 18 22.37 -6.60 -7.50
N TRP A 19 22.95 -6.17 -6.39
CA TRP A 19 22.82 -6.87 -5.11
C TRP A 19 21.37 -7.05 -4.70
N LEU A 20 20.56 -5.98 -4.75
CA LEU A 20 19.12 -6.06 -4.43
C LEU A 20 18.38 -7.02 -5.36
N LYS A 21 18.66 -6.99 -6.66
CA LYS A 21 18.05 -7.92 -7.62
C LYS A 21 18.41 -9.38 -7.32
N ASN A 22 19.68 -9.66 -7.07
CA ASN A 22 20.18 -11.00 -6.77
C ASN A 22 19.61 -11.54 -5.44
N ALA A 23 19.31 -10.66 -4.50
CA ALA A 23 18.63 -10.97 -3.24
C ALA A 23 17.10 -11.16 -3.38
N GLY A 24 16.53 -10.99 -4.58
CA GLY A 24 15.08 -11.05 -4.80
C GLY A 24 14.32 -9.82 -4.27
N LEU A 25 15.02 -8.70 -4.07
CA LEU A 25 14.53 -7.43 -3.52
C LEU A 25 14.36 -6.37 -4.61
N SER A 26 13.95 -6.76 -5.82
CA SER A 26 13.88 -5.87 -6.98
C SER A 26 12.63 -4.98 -7.06
N GLY A 27 11.69 -5.12 -6.11
CA GLY A 27 10.39 -4.47 -6.12
C GLY A 27 10.22 -3.41 -5.01
N ARG A 28 8.98 -3.22 -4.56
CA ARG A 28 8.72 -2.44 -3.34
C ARG A 28 9.39 -3.13 -2.15
N LEU A 29 10.02 -2.34 -1.29
CA LEU A 29 10.73 -2.82 -0.11
C LEU A 29 9.94 -2.46 1.15
N SER A 30 10.02 -3.33 2.16
CA SER A 30 9.60 -3.04 3.52
C SER A 30 10.81 -3.09 4.44
N VAL A 31 10.90 -2.12 5.35
CA VAL A 31 11.99 -2.04 6.33
C VAL A 31 11.42 -2.35 7.71
N LEU A 32 11.99 -3.35 8.38
CA LEU A 32 11.69 -3.67 9.77
C LEU A 32 12.90 -3.31 10.63
N VAL A 33 12.68 -2.52 11.67
CA VAL A 33 13.71 -2.10 12.61
C VAL A 33 13.51 -2.84 13.93
N GLN A 34 14.53 -3.55 14.38
CA GLN A 34 14.58 -4.25 15.67
C GLN A 34 15.83 -3.78 16.45
N PRO A 35 15.88 -3.99 17.78
CA PRO A 35 17.08 -3.68 18.55
C PRO A 35 18.31 -4.42 17.99
N GLY A 36 19.27 -3.66 17.45
CA GLY A 36 20.51 -4.20 16.88
C GLY A 36 20.40 -4.76 15.45
N GLU A 37 19.22 -4.72 14.82
CA GLU A 37 19.03 -5.30 13.47
C GLU A 37 18.08 -4.46 12.61
N ILE A 38 18.44 -4.26 11.34
CA ILE A 38 17.57 -3.70 10.30
C ILE A 38 17.37 -4.78 9.23
N ARG A 39 16.11 -5.12 8.94
CA ARG A 39 15.75 -6.09 7.90
C ARG A 39 15.08 -5.39 6.73
N ILE A 40 15.62 -5.63 5.54
CA ILE A 40 15.00 -5.24 4.27
C ILE A 40 14.31 -6.47 3.70
N LEU A 41 13.00 -6.35 3.52
CA LEU A 41 12.13 -7.43 3.06
C LEU A 41 11.48 -7.01 1.73
N PRO A 42 11.15 -7.96 0.84
CA PRO A 42 10.25 -7.65 -0.25
C PRO A 42 8.93 -7.23 0.39
N ALA A 43 8.39 -6.09 -0.03
CA ALA A 43 7.05 -5.70 0.40
C ALA A 43 6.11 -6.80 -0.09
N ARG A 44 5.40 -7.45 0.83
CA ARG A 44 4.23 -8.21 0.43
C ARG A 44 3.32 -7.20 -0.25
N GLU A 45 3.00 -7.44 -1.53
CA GLU A 45 1.79 -6.84 -2.06
C GLU A 45 0.70 -7.22 -1.06
N ALA A 46 0.20 -6.24 -0.30
CA ALA A 46 -1.05 -6.43 0.38
C ALA A 46 -1.97 -6.89 -0.75
N SER A 47 -2.38 -8.15 -0.72
CA SER A 47 -3.28 -8.72 -1.71
C SER A 47 -4.41 -7.72 -1.77
N GLN A 48 -4.45 -6.90 -2.83
CA GLN A 48 -5.59 -6.04 -3.03
C GLN A 48 -6.74 -7.04 -3.06
N PRO A 49 -7.75 -6.93 -2.18
CA PRO A 49 -8.91 -7.79 -2.31
C PRO A 49 -9.44 -7.46 -3.71
N VAL A 50 -9.16 -8.34 -4.66
CA VAL A 50 -9.77 -8.27 -5.98
C VAL A 50 -11.23 -8.51 -5.67
N GLY A 51 -11.99 -7.42 -5.60
CA GLY A 51 -13.43 -7.49 -5.37
C GLY A 51 -13.97 -8.46 -6.40
N THR A 52 -14.43 -9.62 -5.93
CA THR A 52 -14.98 -10.61 -6.85
C THR A 52 -16.27 -10.05 -7.42
N ALA A 53 -16.65 -10.43 -8.64
CA ALA A 53 -17.94 -10.02 -9.20
C ALA A 53 -19.11 -10.36 -8.24
N ALA A 54 -18.98 -11.47 -7.50
CA ALA A 54 -19.91 -11.85 -6.45
C ALA A 54 -19.93 -10.86 -5.26
N GLY A 55 -18.75 -10.41 -4.78
CA GLY A 55 -18.66 -9.39 -3.74
C GLY A 55 -19.23 -8.05 -4.19
N TRP A 56 -19.10 -7.70 -5.47
CA TRP A 56 -19.66 -6.48 -6.02
C TRP A 56 -21.18 -6.53 -6.19
N ALA A 57 -21.72 -7.69 -6.56
CA ALA A 57 -23.16 -7.92 -6.60
C ALA A 57 -23.81 -7.80 -5.21
N VAL A 58 -23.16 -8.31 -4.16
CA VAL A 58 -23.64 -8.16 -2.76
C VAL A 58 -23.64 -6.70 -2.32
N PHE A 59 -22.56 -5.97 -2.64
CA PHE A 59 -22.48 -4.54 -2.30
C PHE A 59 -23.54 -3.70 -3.03
N GLN A 60 -23.81 -3.99 -4.30
CA GLN A 60 -24.90 -3.37 -5.06
C GLN A 60 -26.27 -3.67 -4.45
N ALA A 61 -26.56 -4.94 -4.14
CA ALA A 61 -27.83 -5.32 -3.52
C ALA A 61 -28.07 -4.59 -2.19
N LEU A 62 -27.03 -4.42 -1.36
CA LEU A 62 -27.14 -3.65 -0.12
C LEU A 62 -27.42 -2.15 -0.37
N GLY A 63 -26.93 -1.59 -1.46
CA GLY A 63 -27.21 -0.22 -1.87
C GLY A 63 -28.63 -0.05 -2.43
N ASP A 64 -29.11 -1.03 -3.20
CA ASP A 64 -30.47 -1.05 -3.75
C ASP A 64 -31.52 -1.23 -2.65
N ASP A 65 -31.21 -2.04 -1.62
CA ASP A 65 -32.05 -2.26 -0.44
C ASP A 65 -31.90 -1.17 0.63
N ALA A 66 -31.01 -0.19 0.43
CA ALA A 66 -30.83 0.90 1.36
C ALA A 66 -32.08 1.80 1.32
N ALA A 67 -32.87 1.78 2.40
CA ALA A 67 -33.95 2.74 2.57
C ALA A 67 -33.38 4.17 2.47
N PRO A 68 -34.05 5.09 1.76
CA PRO A 68 -33.59 6.47 1.67
C PRO A 68 -33.54 7.07 3.07
N VAL A 69 -32.33 7.22 3.60
CA VAL A 69 -32.11 7.97 4.82
C VAL A 69 -32.34 9.43 4.43
N ASN A 70 -33.42 10.03 4.94
CA ASN A 70 -33.64 11.46 4.80
C ASN A 70 -32.57 12.15 5.66
N CYS A 71 -31.36 12.30 5.12
CA CYS A 71 -30.29 13.05 5.73
C CYS A 71 -30.78 14.50 5.82
N PRO A 72 -31.05 15.05 7.02
CA PRO A 72 -31.40 16.44 7.11
C PRO A 72 -30.19 17.24 6.58
N MET A 73 -30.37 17.90 5.45
CA MET A 73 -29.46 18.97 5.04
C MET A 73 -29.50 20.00 6.16
N ARG A 74 -28.42 20.05 6.94
CA ARG A 74 -28.26 21.05 7.99
C ARG A 74 -28.04 22.40 7.28
N PRO A 75 -28.81 23.45 7.60
CA PRO A 75 -28.66 24.78 7.00
C PRO A 75 -27.32 25.42 7.35
#